data_AF-A0A2V7Y561-F1
#
_entry.id   AF-A0A2V7Y561-F1
#
_cell.length_a   1.000
_cell.length_b   1.000
_cell.length_c   1.000
_cell.angle_alpha   90.00
_cell.angle_beta   90.00
_cell.angle_gamma   90.00
#
_symmetry.space_group_name_H-M   'P 1'
#
loop_
_entity.id
_entity.type
_entity.pdbx_description
1 polymer ?
#
loop_
_entity_poly.entity_id
_entity_poly.type
_entity_poly.pdbx_seq_one_letter_code
_entity_poly.pdbx_strand_id
1 'polypeptide(L)'
;MGSRVLANIVYDPFTDKEQNGPYAAGDLLVHYQTPLIADGDVFMEFKTGQFSNIKDWQVQTWGERKYSWVNGQLVQQWEFTGDWKPVPFSPDKDGPGWEPVYHGVLTNSGLYVPGFGGTLIKLDRDTGGVLAHINPFPAVDPNTYAVGPLSADKQGNIYYNVMQLDGTAKDPWLVDAPNSWLVKVTANGQATAVAWSTLVPGAPKANDRCTFRYSTLTLPWPVMGADGNPAPVPTVACGSQRPPVNTAPAIGPDGTIYDISRASNDDYYCYLVAINKDLTPKWASSMRNRFHDGCKTPFLPPNGAPGGCTAGAPFGVSPPDAQPGSGRVLDDSTSAPVIAPDGSIYYGAYTRYNYAQGHMMRWSSTGQYLDTAAPWGGFQFGWDTTPAIFQVPGSTTFAVITKENHYGDVGSYCNDATICPPDRNANNPGYPEQYFMSSLTPDLQVNWRFQNTNTLSCQHNKDGTVSCVSDHPNGFEWCVNAPAVDVNGTVFSNSEDGNLYEIDRNGVLLNAVFTNLAIGAAYTPLSIGPDGKIYTQNDGKLFVTGN
;
A
#
# COMPACT_ATOMS: atom_id res chain seq x y z
N MET A 1 5.14 16.68 29.02
CA MET A 1 6.09 17.13 27.97
C MET A 1 5.75 16.27 26.76
N GLY A 2 5.54 16.88 25.59
CA GLY A 2 5.21 16.13 24.37
C GLY A 2 6.46 15.58 23.70
N SER A 3 6.27 14.60 22.82
CA SER A 3 7.36 14.02 22.03
C SER A 3 8.08 15.09 21.21
N ARG A 4 9.39 14.90 21.02
CA ARG A 4 10.27 15.73 20.18
C ARG A 4 11.14 14.84 19.29
N VAL A 5 11.75 15.43 18.27
CA VAL A 5 12.75 14.74 17.44
C VAL A 5 14.03 14.49 18.28
N LEU A 6 14.43 13.22 18.34
CA LEU A 6 15.63 12.72 19.02
C LEU A 6 16.75 12.35 18.04
N ALA A 7 16.39 11.96 16.82
CA ALA A 7 17.33 11.67 15.72
C ALA A 7 16.70 12.03 14.37
N ASN A 8 17.55 12.40 13.41
CA ASN A 8 17.22 12.66 12.00
C ASN A 8 18.38 12.15 11.15
N ILE A 9 18.14 11.13 10.32
CA ILE A 9 19.18 10.42 9.56
C ILE A 9 18.72 10.29 8.11
N VAL A 10 19.52 10.80 7.17
CA VAL A 10 19.29 10.60 5.72
C VAL A 10 19.62 9.16 5.36
N TYR A 11 18.67 8.44 4.76
CA TYR A 11 18.88 7.11 4.20
C TYR A 11 18.67 7.08 2.69
N ASP A 12 17.90 8.02 2.13
CA ASP A 12 17.82 8.28 0.70
C ASP A 12 18.45 9.63 0.36
N PRO A 13 19.64 9.66 -0.29
CA PRO A 13 20.30 10.89 -0.68
C PRO A 13 19.78 11.47 -2.00
N PHE A 14 18.76 10.87 -2.62
CA PHE A 14 18.28 11.23 -3.95
C PHE A 14 16.95 11.98 -3.97
N THR A 15 16.28 12.20 -2.84
CA THR A 15 14.92 12.80 -2.79
C THR A 15 14.81 14.12 -3.53
N ASP A 16 15.78 15.02 -3.38
CA ASP A 16 15.84 16.28 -4.14
C ASP A 16 15.80 16.03 -5.67
N LYS A 17 16.50 15.00 -6.16
CA LYS A 17 16.51 14.66 -7.60
C LYS A 17 15.26 13.91 -8.01
N GLU A 18 14.71 13.08 -7.13
CA GLU A 18 13.49 12.32 -7.38
C GLU A 18 12.31 13.27 -7.57
N GLN A 19 12.10 14.20 -6.64
CA GLN A 19 11.00 15.18 -6.69
C GLN A 19 11.11 16.16 -7.86
N ASN A 20 12.33 16.63 -8.14
CA ASN A 20 12.59 17.57 -9.25
C ASN A 20 12.80 16.87 -10.61
N GLY A 21 12.79 15.54 -10.62
CA GLY A 21 13.00 14.75 -11.82
C GLY A 21 11.82 14.84 -12.79
N PRO A 22 12.05 14.61 -14.10
CA PRO A 22 10.95 14.38 -15.03
C PRO A 22 10.03 13.26 -14.50
N TYR A 23 8.72 13.40 -14.71
CA TYR A 23 7.66 12.47 -14.29
C TYR A 23 7.23 12.50 -12.81
N ALA A 24 8.00 13.15 -11.92
CA ALA A 24 7.62 13.26 -10.50
C ALA A 24 6.66 14.41 -10.20
N ALA A 25 6.66 15.47 -11.01
CA ALA A 25 5.78 16.64 -10.82
C ALA A 25 5.87 17.32 -9.44
N GLY A 26 6.96 17.11 -8.70
CA GLY A 26 7.15 17.59 -7.33
C GLY A 26 6.91 16.53 -6.25
N ASP A 27 6.31 15.39 -6.62
CA ASP A 27 5.98 14.30 -5.69
C ASP A 27 7.19 13.39 -5.44
N LEU A 28 7.19 12.70 -4.29
CA LEU A 28 8.19 11.68 -3.96
C LEU A 28 7.59 10.29 -4.16
N LEU A 29 7.68 9.80 -5.41
CA LEU A 29 7.06 8.55 -5.87
C LEU A 29 7.90 7.30 -5.52
N VAL A 30 8.13 7.08 -4.23
CA VAL A 30 9.01 6.03 -3.71
C VAL A 30 8.34 5.25 -2.58
N HIS A 31 8.46 3.91 -2.61
CA HIS A 31 8.06 3.06 -1.50
C HIS A 31 9.23 2.74 -0.58
N TYR A 32 9.12 3.09 0.70
CA TYR A 32 10.18 2.84 1.68
C TYR A 32 9.91 1.66 2.63
N GLN A 33 10.98 1.05 3.11
CA GLN A 33 10.96 0.00 4.14
C GLN A 33 10.36 0.52 5.44
N THR A 34 9.53 -0.28 6.10
CA THR A 34 9.15 -0.02 7.50
C THR A 34 10.37 -0.22 8.41
N PRO A 35 10.75 0.75 9.27
CA PRO A 35 11.91 0.59 10.16
C PRO A 35 11.77 -0.67 11.03
N LEU A 36 12.73 -1.60 10.95
CA LEU A 36 12.66 -2.85 11.71
C LEU A 36 13.30 -2.64 13.08
N ILE A 37 12.58 -2.94 14.16
CA ILE A 37 13.03 -2.67 15.52
C ILE A 37 13.21 -3.98 16.30
N ALA A 38 14.36 -4.11 16.98
CA ALA A 38 14.56 -5.18 17.97
C ALA A 38 15.50 -4.72 19.09
N ASP A 39 15.10 -4.94 20.33
CA ASP A 39 15.93 -4.69 21.53
C ASP A 39 16.48 -3.24 21.63
N GLY A 40 15.83 -2.27 20.95
CA GLY A 40 16.26 -0.87 20.86
C GLY A 40 17.14 -0.53 19.64
N ASP A 41 17.58 -1.56 18.90
CA ASP A 41 18.25 -1.40 17.61
C ASP A 41 17.26 -1.17 16.48
N VAL A 42 17.70 -0.45 15.45
CA VAL A 42 16.95 -0.15 14.23
C VAL A 42 17.69 -0.73 13.04
N PHE A 43 16.98 -1.48 12.19
CA PHE A 43 17.47 -1.93 10.90
C PHE A 43 16.63 -1.24 9.83
N MET A 44 17.32 -0.54 8.94
CA MET A 44 16.69 0.36 7.98
C MET A 44 17.41 0.26 6.65
N GLU A 45 16.64 0.31 5.56
CA GLU A 45 17.22 0.41 4.24
C GLU A 45 18.02 1.70 4.06
N PHE A 46 18.89 1.74 3.06
CA PHE A 46 19.47 2.97 2.54
C PHE A 46 19.67 2.85 1.03
N LYS A 47 19.68 4.00 0.35
CA LYS A 47 20.02 4.11 -1.07
C LYS A 47 21.40 4.71 -1.27
N THR A 48 22.07 4.26 -2.33
CA THR A 48 23.35 4.81 -2.81
C THR A 48 23.51 4.56 -4.32
N GLY A 49 24.68 4.89 -4.88
CA GLY A 49 24.95 4.74 -6.30
C GLY A 49 24.58 6.00 -7.08
N GLN A 50 23.80 5.85 -8.15
CA GLN A 50 23.39 6.95 -9.01
C GLN A 50 21.87 6.92 -9.21
N PHE A 51 21.25 8.11 -9.14
CA PHE A 51 19.89 8.34 -9.60
C PHE A 51 19.94 9.24 -10.85
N SER A 52 19.32 8.78 -11.94
CA SER A 52 19.16 9.53 -13.19
C SER A 52 17.73 10.06 -13.34
N ASN A 53 16.74 9.17 -13.29
CA ASN A 53 15.32 9.47 -13.34
C ASN A 53 14.52 8.24 -12.85
N ILE A 54 13.24 8.44 -12.56
CA ILE A 54 12.35 7.39 -12.05
C ILE A 54 12.19 6.19 -13.00
N LYS A 55 12.33 6.37 -14.33
CA LYS A 55 12.22 5.26 -15.29
C LYS A 55 13.42 4.32 -15.29
N ASP A 56 14.52 4.75 -14.68
CA ASP A 56 15.80 4.04 -14.62
C ASP A 56 16.23 3.74 -13.18
N TRP A 57 15.29 3.65 -12.23
CA TRP A 57 15.60 3.46 -10.81
C TRP A 57 16.52 2.26 -10.53
N GLN A 58 16.56 1.25 -11.40
CA GLN A 58 17.39 0.05 -11.26
C GLN A 58 18.90 0.35 -11.23
N VAL A 59 19.33 1.55 -11.64
CA VAL A 59 20.73 1.98 -11.55
C VAL A 59 21.16 2.34 -10.13
N GLN A 60 20.21 2.55 -9.23
CA GLN A 60 20.47 2.77 -7.80
C GLN A 60 20.89 1.47 -7.11
N THR A 61 21.38 1.61 -5.88
CA THR A 61 21.79 0.48 -5.04
C THR A 61 21.13 0.60 -3.67
N TRP A 62 20.55 -0.49 -3.20
CA TRP A 62 19.92 -0.60 -1.88
C TRP A 62 20.77 -1.47 -0.96
N GLY A 63 20.62 -1.25 0.33
CA GLY A 63 21.27 -2.04 1.36
C GLY A 63 20.59 -1.83 2.70
N GLU A 64 21.14 -2.43 3.75
CA GLU A 64 20.66 -2.28 5.12
C GLU A 64 21.73 -1.64 6.00
N ARG A 65 21.31 -0.80 6.95
CA ARG A 65 22.12 -0.36 8.09
C ARG A 65 21.47 -0.77 9.40
N LYS A 66 22.33 -1.08 10.39
CA LYS A 66 21.92 -1.13 11.79
C LYS A 66 22.32 0.14 12.51
N TYR A 67 21.41 0.64 13.33
CA TYR A 67 21.66 1.70 14.29
C TYR A 67 21.35 1.23 15.72
N SER A 68 22.14 1.72 16.68
CA SER A 68 21.98 1.45 18.11
C SER A 68 22.05 2.74 18.89
N TRP A 69 21.31 2.82 20.00
CA TRP A 69 21.40 3.95 20.92
C TRP A 69 22.68 3.85 21.76
N VAL A 70 23.61 4.79 21.56
CA VAL A 70 24.86 4.91 22.33
C VAL A 70 24.89 6.30 22.95
N ASN A 71 24.91 6.37 24.29
CA ASN A 71 24.93 7.63 25.05
C ASN A 71 23.81 8.62 24.63
N GLY A 72 22.62 8.11 24.32
CA GLY A 72 21.47 8.93 23.94
C GLY A 72 21.50 9.43 22.48
N GLN A 73 22.41 8.93 21.64
CA GLN A 73 22.43 9.18 20.19
C GLN A 73 22.21 7.89 19.42
N LEU A 74 21.50 7.96 18.30
CA LEU A 74 21.31 6.83 17.40
C LEU A 74 22.52 6.73 16.46
N VAL A 75 23.38 5.73 16.67
CA VAL A 75 24.69 5.58 16.01
C VAL A 75 24.68 4.37 15.08
N GLN A 76 25.12 4.56 13.84
CA GLN A 76 25.31 3.47 12.88
C GLN A 76 26.37 2.48 13.39
N GLN A 77 26.02 1.19 13.40
CA GLN A 77 26.91 0.11 13.84
C GLN A 77 27.56 -0.61 12.66
N TRP A 78 26.78 -0.91 11.63
CA TRP A 78 27.25 -1.57 10.42
C TRP A 78 26.37 -1.20 9.22
N GLU A 79 26.89 -1.51 8.03
CA GLU A 79 26.22 -1.35 6.74
C GLU A 79 26.45 -2.60 5.89
N PHE A 80 25.41 -3.05 5.20
CA PHE A 80 25.46 -4.08 4.17
C PHE A 80 24.89 -3.53 2.86
N THR A 81 25.68 -3.55 1.79
CA THR A 81 25.23 -3.17 0.44
C THR A 81 24.76 -4.40 -0.31
N GLY A 82 23.49 -4.41 -0.73
CA GLY A 82 22.88 -5.52 -1.45
C GLY A 82 23.07 -5.47 -2.98
N ASP A 83 22.64 -6.53 -3.64
CA ASP A 83 22.62 -6.66 -5.11
C ASP A 83 21.19 -6.66 -5.68
N TRP A 84 20.17 -6.48 -4.83
CA TRP A 84 18.78 -6.44 -5.24
C TRP A 84 18.52 -5.37 -6.31
N LYS A 85 17.59 -5.70 -7.20
CA LYS A 85 17.08 -4.78 -8.21
C LYS A 85 15.56 -4.82 -8.23
N PRO A 86 14.90 -3.65 -8.30
CA PRO A 86 13.45 -3.57 -8.47
C PRO A 86 13.05 -4.08 -9.86
N VAL A 87 11.77 -4.39 -10.00
CA VAL A 87 11.12 -4.55 -11.31
C VAL A 87 11.22 -3.23 -12.12
N PRO A 88 11.20 -3.30 -13.47
CA PRO A 88 11.32 -2.10 -14.31
C PRO A 88 10.07 -1.20 -14.22
N PHE A 89 10.26 0.10 -14.47
CA PHE A 89 9.21 1.10 -14.53
C PHE A 89 8.13 0.80 -15.59
N SER A 90 6.87 1.13 -15.26
CA SER A 90 5.72 1.09 -16.18
C SER A 90 5.11 2.48 -16.38
N PRO A 91 5.01 3.00 -17.62
CA PRO A 91 4.39 4.31 -17.89
C PRO A 91 2.85 4.30 -17.79
N ASP A 92 2.20 3.16 -18.02
CA ASP A 92 0.76 3.06 -18.26
C ASP A 92 -0.03 2.32 -17.15
N LYS A 93 0.57 2.15 -15.96
CA LYS A 93 -0.02 1.58 -14.73
C LYS A 93 -0.41 0.08 -14.75
N ASP A 94 0.04 -0.68 -15.75
CA ASP A 94 -0.05 -2.15 -15.75
C ASP A 94 1.16 -2.82 -15.04
N GLY A 95 2.07 -1.98 -14.53
CA GLY A 95 3.12 -2.26 -13.55
C GLY A 95 3.35 -1.03 -12.66
N PRO A 96 4.42 -1.00 -11.85
CA PRO A 96 4.70 0.11 -10.96
C PRO A 96 5.20 1.33 -11.75
N GLY A 97 4.54 2.46 -11.57
CA GLY A 97 5.04 3.79 -11.91
C GLY A 97 5.82 4.44 -10.76
N TRP A 98 5.70 3.90 -9.54
CA TRP A 98 6.34 4.38 -8.31
C TRP A 98 7.42 3.38 -7.86
N GLU A 99 8.54 3.87 -7.30
CA GLU A 99 9.72 3.03 -7.05
C GLU A 99 9.40 1.86 -6.10
N PRO A 100 9.58 0.59 -6.51
CA PRO A 100 9.22 -0.57 -5.69
C PRO A 100 10.01 -0.67 -4.38
N VAL A 101 9.39 -1.27 -3.38
CA VAL A 101 9.94 -1.37 -2.03
C VAL A 101 11.06 -2.42 -1.95
N TYR A 102 12.23 -2.00 -1.44
CA TYR A 102 13.21 -2.91 -0.86
C TYR A 102 12.87 -3.04 0.63
N HIS A 103 12.58 -4.26 1.10
CA HIS A 103 12.14 -4.42 2.49
C HIS A 103 12.59 -5.75 3.08
N GLY A 104 13.52 -5.68 4.02
CA GLY A 104 13.98 -6.83 4.79
C GLY A 104 12.95 -7.35 5.79
N VAL A 105 13.26 -8.48 6.43
CA VAL A 105 12.52 -8.98 7.58
C VAL A 105 13.47 -9.48 8.66
N LEU A 106 13.15 -9.10 9.90
CA LEU A 106 13.94 -9.44 11.07
C LEU A 106 13.40 -10.69 11.76
N THR A 107 14.30 -11.61 12.10
CA THR A 107 13.98 -12.78 12.95
C THR A 107 14.98 -12.88 14.09
N ASN A 108 14.70 -13.75 15.07
CA ASN A 108 15.68 -14.09 16.10
C ASN A 108 16.99 -14.66 15.52
N SER A 109 16.95 -15.26 14.33
CA SER A 109 18.07 -15.98 13.73
C SER A 109 18.94 -15.14 12.78
N GLY A 110 18.53 -13.91 12.47
CA GLY A 110 19.15 -13.09 11.43
C GLY A 110 18.18 -12.08 10.83
N LEU A 111 18.74 -11.13 10.11
CA LEU A 111 18.01 -10.25 9.19
C LEU A 111 18.04 -10.91 7.80
N TYR A 112 16.91 -10.96 7.11
CA TYR A 112 16.84 -11.41 5.72
C TYR A 112 16.50 -10.21 4.84
N VAL A 113 17.25 -10.05 3.76
CA VAL A 113 17.01 -8.99 2.77
C VAL A 113 16.84 -9.60 1.39
N PRO A 114 16.06 -8.97 0.49
CA PRO A 114 15.94 -9.47 -0.87
C PRO A 114 17.28 -9.31 -1.60
N GLY A 115 17.56 -10.23 -2.53
CA GLY A 115 18.74 -10.23 -3.39
C GLY A 115 18.37 -10.28 -4.86
N PHE A 116 19.39 -10.21 -5.72
CA PHE A 116 19.23 -10.31 -7.16
C PHE A 116 18.54 -11.62 -7.59
N GLY A 117 17.69 -11.58 -8.63
CA GLY A 117 17.08 -12.77 -9.21
C GLY A 117 16.00 -13.44 -8.36
N GLY A 118 15.35 -12.70 -7.46
CA GLY A 118 14.36 -13.24 -6.52
C GLY A 118 14.96 -14.10 -5.40
N THR A 119 16.26 -13.96 -5.14
CA THR A 119 16.96 -14.64 -4.04
C THR A 119 16.82 -13.87 -2.72
N LEU A 120 17.28 -14.47 -1.61
CA LEU A 120 17.44 -13.77 -0.33
C LEU A 120 18.90 -13.83 0.14
N ILE A 121 19.30 -12.83 0.92
CA ILE A 121 20.56 -12.81 1.66
C ILE A 121 20.23 -12.79 3.15
N LYS A 122 20.81 -13.73 3.89
CA LYS A 122 20.72 -13.76 5.36
C LYS A 122 21.94 -13.06 5.94
N LEU A 123 21.69 -12.06 6.79
CA LEU A 123 22.69 -11.26 7.49
C LEU A 123 22.69 -11.58 8.98
N ASP A 124 23.88 -11.55 9.57
CA ASP A 124 24.07 -11.54 11.01
C ASP A 124 23.60 -10.18 11.57
N ARG A 125 22.73 -10.22 12.58
CA ARG A 125 22.12 -9.01 13.14
C ARG A 125 23.13 -8.09 13.83
N ASP A 126 24.21 -8.65 14.37
CA ASP A 126 25.13 -7.88 15.20
C ASP A 126 26.27 -7.29 14.39
N THR A 127 26.68 -7.97 13.32
CA THR A 127 27.85 -7.61 12.53
C THR A 127 27.54 -7.16 11.10
N GLY A 128 26.34 -7.44 10.59
CA GLY A 128 25.99 -7.24 9.18
C GLY A 128 26.66 -8.23 8.23
N GLY A 129 27.40 -9.22 8.76
CA GLY A 129 28.08 -10.24 7.97
C GLY A 129 27.10 -11.16 7.25
N VAL A 130 27.41 -11.51 6.00
CA VAL A 130 26.59 -12.46 5.22
C VAL A 130 26.72 -13.86 5.79
N LEU A 131 25.59 -14.43 6.24
CA LEU A 131 25.49 -15.79 6.75
C LEU A 131 25.09 -16.79 5.67
N ALA A 132 24.26 -16.38 4.70
CA ALA A 132 23.83 -17.25 3.61
C ALA A 132 23.32 -16.46 2.40
N HIS A 133 23.50 -17.04 1.21
CA HIS A 133 22.75 -16.68 0.00
C HIS A 133 21.76 -17.81 -0.29
N ILE A 134 20.48 -17.48 -0.45
CA ILE A 134 19.38 -18.44 -0.55
C ILE A 134 18.73 -18.27 -1.92
N ASN A 135 18.97 -19.23 -2.81
CA ASN A 135 18.33 -19.28 -4.11
C ASN A 135 17.22 -20.33 -4.11
N PRO A 136 15.93 -19.94 -4.23
CA PRO A 136 14.83 -20.89 -4.32
C PRO A 136 14.69 -21.54 -5.72
N PHE A 137 15.47 -21.10 -6.71
CA PHE A 137 15.35 -21.50 -8.11
C PHE A 137 16.53 -22.34 -8.60
N PRO A 138 16.38 -23.09 -9.71
CA PRO A 138 17.47 -23.87 -10.31
C PRO A 138 18.69 -23.02 -10.72
N ALA A 139 18.45 -21.76 -11.10
CA ALA A 139 19.47 -20.79 -11.46
C ALA A 139 18.97 -19.37 -11.15
N VAL A 140 19.89 -18.43 -10.98
CA VAL A 140 19.59 -17.00 -10.85
C VAL A 140 19.30 -16.44 -12.23
N ASP A 141 18.14 -15.79 -12.41
CA ASP A 141 17.69 -15.18 -13.66
C ASP A 141 17.54 -13.66 -13.48
N PRO A 142 18.16 -12.83 -14.34
CA PRO A 142 18.07 -11.37 -14.27
C PRO A 142 16.66 -10.80 -14.45
N ASN A 143 15.72 -11.57 -15.00
CA ASN A 143 14.32 -11.16 -15.17
C ASN A 143 13.40 -11.68 -14.04
N THR A 144 13.96 -12.23 -12.96
CA THR A 144 13.23 -12.69 -11.79
C THR A 144 13.46 -11.74 -10.61
N TYR A 145 12.39 -11.33 -9.94
CA TYR A 145 12.42 -10.25 -8.95
C TYR A 145 11.66 -10.65 -7.70
N ALA A 146 12.23 -10.36 -6.52
CA ALA A 146 11.43 -10.29 -5.30
C ALA A 146 10.57 -9.02 -5.37
N VAL A 147 9.24 -9.16 -5.25
CA VAL A 147 8.26 -8.11 -5.61
C VAL A 147 7.42 -7.62 -4.43
N GLY A 148 8.06 -7.32 -3.30
CA GLY A 148 7.40 -6.75 -2.13
C GLY A 148 8.09 -7.16 -0.83
N PRO A 149 7.53 -6.77 0.32
CA PRO A 149 8.15 -7.05 1.60
C PRO A 149 8.20 -8.54 1.95
N LEU A 150 9.31 -8.92 2.58
CA LEU A 150 9.47 -10.23 3.20
C LEU A 150 8.63 -10.29 4.49
N SER A 151 8.12 -11.46 4.84
CA SER A 151 7.39 -11.67 6.10
C SER A 151 7.87 -12.93 6.82
N ALA A 152 7.85 -12.92 8.15
CA ALA A 152 8.36 -14.01 8.96
C ALA A 152 7.29 -14.56 9.90
N ASP A 153 7.23 -15.89 10.03
CA ASP A 153 6.41 -16.54 11.06
C ASP A 153 7.17 -16.67 12.39
N LYS A 154 6.45 -17.10 13.44
CA LYS A 154 7.01 -17.29 14.79
C LYS A 154 8.09 -18.36 14.86
N GLN A 155 8.20 -19.24 13.86
CA GLN A 155 9.24 -20.26 13.78
C GLN A 155 10.49 -19.73 13.05
N GLY A 156 10.44 -18.51 12.52
CA GLY A 156 11.53 -17.91 11.74
C GLY A 156 11.56 -18.38 10.28
N ASN A 157 10.47 -18.95 9.77
CA ASN A 157 10.35 -19.16 8.33
C ASN A 157 9.96 -17.84 7.65
N ILE A 158 10.55 -17.58 6.49
CA ILE A 158 10.35 -16.39 5.68
C ILE A 158 9.42 -16.71 4.51
N TYR A 159 8.51 -15.80 4.18
CA TYR A 159 7.58 -15.88 3.06
C TYR A 159 7.69 -14.59 2.24
N TYR A 160 7.73 -14.73 0.91
CA TYR A 160 7.80 -13.58 0.01
C TYR A 160 7.36 -13.90 -1.41
N ASN A 161 7.00 -12.86 -2.14
CA ASN A 161 6.53 -12.94 -3.52
C ASN A 161 7.67 -12.76 -4.51
N VAL A 162 7.66 -13.59 -5.55
CA VAL A 162 8.62 -13.51 -6.67
C VAL A 162 7.86 -13.51 -8.00
N MET A 163 8.30 -12.66 -8.92
CA MET A 163 7.76 -12.58 -10.27
C MET A 163 8.89 -12.67 -11.30
N GLN A 164 8.68 -13.45 -12.35
CA GLN A 164 9.51 -13.42 -13.55
C GLN A 164 8.79 -12.59 -14.63
N LEU A 165 9.52 -11.69 -15.26
CA LEU A 165 9.04 -10.87 -16.37
C LEU A 165 9.63 -11.36 -17.70
N ASP A 166 8.91 -11.11 -18.81
CA ASP A 166 9.43 -11.42 -20.15
C ASP A 166 10.48 -10.39 -20.57
N GLY A 167 11.75 -10.72 -20.37
CA GLY A 167 12.88 -9.88 -20.77
C GLY A 167 13.05 -9.70 -22.29
N THR A 168 12.26 -10.40 -23.12
CA THR A 168 12.25 -10.22 -24.58
C THR A 168 11.18 -9.23 -25.05
N ALA A 169 10.20 -8.92 -24.19
CA ALA A 169 9.17 -7.94 -24.47
C ALA A 169 9.74 -6.52 -24.47
N LYS A 170 9.20 -5.65 -25.33
CA LYS A 170 9.55 -4.22 -25.32
C LYS A 170 9.08 -3.54 -24.03
N ASP A 171 7.91 -3.93 -23.56
CA ASP A 171 7.35 -3.54 -22.28
C ASP A 171 6.83 -4.82 -21.59
N PRO A 172 7.47 -5.27 -20.50
CA PRO A 172 7.08 -6.50 -19.83
C PRO A 172 5.71 -6.42 -19.13
N TRP A 173 5.16 -5.22 -18.96
CA TRP A 173 3.86 -5.00 -18.31
C TRP A 173 2.67 -5.11 -19.27
N LEU A 174 2.93 -5.11 -20.59
CA LEU A 174 1.91 -5.26 -21.63
C LEU A 174 1.78 -6.70 -22.14
N VAL A 175 2.49 -7.64 -21.51
CA VAL A 175 2.42 -9.08 -21.80
C VAL A 175 2.16 -9.84 -20.51
N ASP A 176 1.67 -11.07 -20.63
CA ASP A 176 1.43 -11.90 -19.45
C ASP A 176 2.75 -12.26 -18.74
N ALA A 177 2.76 -12.21 -17.41
CA ALA A 177 3.92 -12.61 -16.62
C ALA A 177 4.19 -14.11 -16.83
N PRO A 178 5.39 -14.51 -17.33
CA PRO A 178 5.67 -15.91 -17.64
C PRO A 178 5.52 -16.84 -16.44
N ASN A 179 6.01 -16.41 -15.27
CA ASN A 179 5.96 -17.17 -14.04
C ASN A 179 5.89 -16.25 -12.82
N SER A 180 5.30 -16.74 -11.75
CA SER A 180 5.36 -16.11 -10.43
C SER A 180 5.20 -17.15 -9.33
N TRP A 181 5.77 -16.87 -8.16
CA TRP A 181 5.80 -17.80 -7.03
C TRP A 181 5.56 -17.10 -5.70
N LEU A 182 4.92 -17.83 -4.78
CA LEU A 182 5.12 -17.62 -3.35
C LEU A 182 6.31 -18.50 -2.92
N VAL A 183 7.29 -17.90 -2.28
CA VAL A 183 8.47 -18.59 -1.77
C VAL A 183 8.41 -18.69 -0.26
N LYS A 184 8.72 -19.87 0.28
CA LYS A 184 9.00 -20.11 1.69
C LYS A 184 10.47 -20.45 1.86
N VAL A 185 11.13 -19.82 2.82
CA VAL A 185 12.45 -20.21 3.32
C VAL A 185 12.33 -20.60 4.77
N THR A 186 12.64 -21.84 5.11
CA THR A 186 12.58 -22.30 6.49
C THR A 186 13.68 -21.66 7.35
N ALA A 187 13.55 -21.72 8.67
CA ALA A 187 14.56 -21.17 9.59
C ALA A 187 15.98 -21.77 9.41
N ASN A 188 16.09 -22.99 8.85
CA ASN A 188 17.36 -23.62 8.48
C ASN A 188 17.82 -23.34 7.04
N GLY A 189 17.17 -22.41 6.34
CA GLY A 189 17.56 -21.93 5.01
C GLY A 189 17.10 -22.81 3.83
N GLN A 190 16.18 -23.76 4.04
CA GLN A 190 15.63 -24.56 2.93
C GLN A 190 14.54 -23.75 2.24
N ALA A 191 14.69 -23.56 0.93
CA ALA A 191 13.78 -22.76 0.13
C ALA A 191 12.81 -23.63 -0.68
N THR A 192 11.57 -23.18 -0.83
CA THR A 192 10.54 -23.83 -1.66
C THR A 192 9.73 -22.74 -2.35
N ALA A 193 9.68 -22.78 -3.68
CA ALA A 193 8.87 -21.90 -4.50
C ALA A 193 7.64 -22.65 -5.03
N VAL A 194 6.44 -22.11 -4.83
CA VAL A 194 5.18 -22.66 -5.38
C VAL A 194 4.55 -21.65 -6.31
N ALA A 195 4.17 -22.10 -7.51
CA ALA A 195 3.64 -21.24 -8.54
C ALA A 195 2.26 -20.69 -8.14
N TRP A 196 2.06 -19.38 -8.34
CA TRP A 196 0.78 -18.72 -8.04
C TRP A 196 -0.41 -19.29 -8.80
N SER A 197 -0.18 -19.80 -10.02
CA SER A 197 -1.20 -20.50 -10.81
C SER A 197 -1.81 -21.73 -10.11
N THR A 198 -1.15 -22.26 -9.08
CA THR A 198 -1.66 -23.39 -8.28
C THR A 198 -2.32 -22.97 -6.96
N LEU A 199 -2.21 -21.70 -6.57
CA LEU A 199 -2.60 -21.19 -5.26
C LEU A 199 -3.95 -20.46 -5.25
N VAL A 200 -4.50 -20.13 -6.43
CA VAL A 200 -5.72 -19.31 -6.55
C VAL A 200 -6.89 -20.12 -7.14
N PRO A 201 -7.49 -21.05 -6.36
CA PRO A 201 -8.56 -21.90 -6.86
C PRO A 201 -9.78 -21.07 -7.30
N GLY A 202 -10.34 -21.39 -8.46
CA GLY A 202 -11.53 -20.74 -9.00
C GLY A 202 -11.28 -19.39 -9.70
N ALA A 203 -10.03 -18.92 -9.79
CA ALA A 203 -9.68 -17.80 -10.64
C ALA A 203 -9.74 -18.18 -12.14
N PRO A 204 -10.03 -17.21 -13.04
CA PRO A 204 -9.90 -17.41 -14.48
C PRO A 204 -8.49 -17.87 -14.87
N LYS A 205 -8.42 -18.67 -15.93
CA LYS A 205 -7.15 -19.03 -16.58
C LYS A 205 -6.66 -17.87 -17.44
N ALA A 206 -5.37 -17.88 -17.77
CA ALA A 206 -4.73 -16.80 -18.52
C ALA A 206 -5.43 -16.45 -19.85
N ASN A 207 -5.92 -17.45 -20.57
CA ASN A 207 -6.59 -17.28 -21.87
C ASN A 207 -8.11 -17.12 -21.77
N ASP A 208 -8.69 -17.15 -20.57
CA ASP A 208 -10.12 -16.85 -20.39
C ASP A 208 -10.39 -15.38 -20.71
N ARG A 209 -11.65 -15.05 -20.98
CA ARG A 209 -12.09 -13.71 -21.37
C ARG A 209 -12.65 -12.97 -20.17
N CYS A 210 -11.90 -12.01 -19.66
CA CYS A 210 -12.25 -11.14 -18.56
C CYS A 210 -12.99 -9.89 -19.08
N THR A 211 -14.05 -9.47 -18.38
CA THR A 211 -14.71 -8.19 -18.65
C THR A 211 -13.80 -7.06 -18.24
N PHE A 212 -13.47 -6.18 -19.20
CA PHE A 212 -12.57 -5.07 -18.97
C PHE A 212 -13.36 -3.81 -18.58
N ARG A 213 -13.27 -2.75 -19.37
CA ARG A 213 -13.92 -1.47 -19.13
C ARG A 213 -14.23 -0.75 -20.44
N TYR A 214 -15.16 0.19 -20.41
CA TYR A 214 -15.40 1.10 -21.52
C TYR A 214 -14.17 1.97 -21.80
N SER A 215 -14.03 2.43 -23.05
CA SER A 215 -12.94 3.33 -23.45
C SER A 215 -13.17 4.73 -22.91
N THR A 216 -12.11 5.44 -22.52
CA THR A 216 -12.20 6.84 -22.06
C THR A 216 -12.72 7.76 -23.16
N LEU A 217 -12.65 7.33 -24.42
CA LEU A 217 -13.23 8.02 -25.58
C LEU A 217 -14.77 7.93 -25.65
N THR A 218 -15.40 7.11 -24.81
CA THR A 218 -16.86 6.91 -24.79
C THR A 218 -17.50 7.41 -23.51
N LEU A 219 -16.85 8.35 -22.81
CA LEU A 219 -17.45 9.06 -21.67
C LEU A 219 -18.67 9.90 -22.14
N PRO A 220 -19.67 10.13 -21.26
CA PRO A 220 -19.81 9.61 -19.90
C PRO A 220 -20.12 8.10 -19.87
N TRP A 221 -19.87 7.50 -18.71
CA TRP A 221 -20.09 6.07 -18.50
C TRP A 221 -21.22 5.80 -17.49
N PRO A 222 -21.82 4.60 -17.49
CA PRO A 222 -21.62 3.53 -18.48
C PRO A 222 -22.18 3.90 -19.86
N VAL A 223 -21.66 3.28 -20.91
CA VAL A 223 -22.22 3.47 -22.26
C VAL A 223 -23.61 2.82 -22.29
N MET A 224 -24.63 3.55 -22.74
CA MET A 224 -26.01 3.05 -22.81
C MET A 224 -26.37 2.65 -24.25
N GLY A 225 -27.01 1.50 -24.40
CA GLY A 225 -27.60 1.01 -25.65
C GLY A 225 -28.92 1.70 -25.99
N ALA A 226 -29.36 1.54 -27.23
CA ALA A 226 -30.63 2.09 -27.72
C ALA A 226 -31.87 1.49 -27.02
N ASP A 227 -31.71 0.34 -26.37
CA ASP A 227 -32.72 -0.34 -25.55
C ASP A 227 -32.79 0.19 -24.11
N GLY A 228 -31.92 1.15 -23.74
CA GLY A 228 -31.85 1.72 -22.39
C GLY A 228 -31.08 0.87 -21.38
N ASN A 229 -30.43 -0.22 -21.79
CA ASN A 229 -29.54 -1.01 -20.95
C ASN A 229 -28.07 -0.61 -21.18
N PRO A 230 -27.16 -0.89 -20.23
CA PRO A 230 -25.73 -0.75 -20.50
C PRO A 230 -25.30 -1.57 -21.72
N ALA A 231 -24.50 -0.96 -22.60
CA ALA A 231 -23.94 -1.62 -23.76
C ALA A 231 -22.98 -2.77 -23.35
N PRO A 232 -22.69 -3.74 -24.23
CA PRO A 232 -21.69 -4.74 -23.93
C PRO A 232 -20.31 -4.11 -23.67
N VAL A 233 -19.70 -4.49 -22.55
CA VAL A 233 -18.33 -4.06 -22.20
C VAL A 233 -17.32 -4.94 -22.96
N PRO A 234 -16.22 -4.37 -23.47
CA PRO A 234 -15.14 -5.16 -24.07
C PRO A 234 -14.60 -6.23 -23.11
N THR A 235 -14.04 -7.28 -23.68
CA THR A 235 -13.28 -8.28 -22.93
C THR A 235 -11.81 -8.26 -23.32
N VAL A 236 -10.95 -8.70 -22.41
CA VAL A 236 -9.52 -8.96 -22.65
C VAL A 236 -9.17 -10.38 -22.21
N ALA A 237 -8.01 -10.89 -22.62
CA ALA A 237 -7.49 -12.11 -22.01
C ALA A 237 -7.11 -11.77 -20.57
N CYS A 238 -7.53 -12.56 -19.59
CA CYS A 238 -7.30 -12.26 -18.17
C CYS A 238 -5.80 -12.13 -17.83
N GLY A 239 -4.95 -12.94 -18.47
CA GLY A 239 -3.57 -13.13 -18.04
C GLY A 239 -3.49 -14.04 -16.80
N SER A 240 -2.30 -14.54 -16.55
CA SER A 240 -1.98 -15.42 -15.43
C SER A 240 -2.25 -14.72 -14.09
N GLN A 241 -2.62 -15.50 -13.08
CA GLN A 241 -2.67 -15.01 -11.70
C GLN A 241 -1.26 -14.85 -11.17
N ARG A 242 -0.98 -13.68 -10.59
CA ARG A 242 0.32 -13.28 -10.06
C ARG A 242 0.14 -12.43 -8.80
N PRO A 243 1.16 -12.31 -7.94
CA PRO A 243 1.11 -11.33 -6.86
C PRO A 243 1.20 -9.92 -7.47
N PRO A 244 0.62 -8.91 -6.81
CA PRO A 244 0.97 -7.53 -7.13
C PRO A 244 2.40 -7.22 -6.67
N VAL A 245 2.97 -6.13 -7.18
CA VAL A 245 4.20 -5.57 -6.62
C VAL A 245 3.89 -4.87 -5.30
N ASN A 246 4.83 -4.89 -4.35
CA ASN A 246 4.80 -4.18 -3.06
C ASN A 246 3.87 -4.73 -1.97
N THR A 247 3.18 -5.85 -2.18
CA THR A 247 2.36 -6.50 -1.14
C THR A 247 3.14 -7.54 -0.32
N ALA A 248 3.00 -7.48 1.01
CA ALA A 248 3.59 -8.42 1.95
C ALA A 248 2.63 -9.60 2.24
N PRO A 249 3.12 -10.86 2.28
CA PRO A 249 2.32 -11.98 2.76
C PRO A 249 2.07 -11.87 4.27
N ALA A 250 0.82 -12.01 4.72
CA ALA A 250 0.48 -11.97 6.14
C ALA A 250 0.32 -13.39 6.71
N ILE A 251 0.89 -13.66 7.88
CA ILE A 251 0.84 -15.00 8.49
C ILE A 251 -0.07 -15.01 9.72
N GLY A 252 -1.13 -15.80 9.65
CA GLY A 252 -2.05 -16.02 10.76
C GLY A 252 -1.42 -16.84 11.90
N PRO A 253 -1.99 -16.78 13.12
CA PRO A 253 -1.48 -17.54 14.27
C PRO A 253 -1.47 -19.07 14.09
N ASP A 254 -2.31 -19.60 13.20
CA ASP A 254 -2.38 -21.02 12.83
C ASP A 254 -1.36 -21.42 11.74
N GLY A 255 -0.56 -20.46 11.25
CA GLY A 255 0.37 -20.64 10.14
C GLY A 255 -0.27 -20.57 8.77
N THR A 256 -1.56 -20.21 8.65
CA THR A 256 -2.17 -19.87 7.36
C THR A 256 -1.52 -18.60 6.82
N ILE A 257 -1.11 -18.63 5.56
CA ILE A 257 -0.57 -17.47 4.86
C ILE A 257 -1.73 -16.82 4.09
N TYR A 258 -1.89 -15.52 4.24
CA TYR A 258 -2.85 -14.70 3.51
C TYR A 258 -2.09 -13.75 2.61
N ASP A 259 -2.48 -13.71 1.34
CA ASP A 259 -1.81 -12.87 0.35
C ASP A 259 -2.78 -12.51 -0.78
N ILE A 260 -2.33 -11.66 -1.71
CA ILE A 260 -3.15 -11.04 -2.74
C ILE A 260 -2.70 -11.54 -4.11
N SER A 261 -3.67 -11.89 -4.94
CA SER A 261 -3.45 -12.20 -6.34
C SER A 261 -4.21 -11.22 -7.23
N ARG A 262 -3.65 -10.91 -8.39
CA ARG A 262 -4.33 -10.23 -9.49
C ARG A 262 -4.05 -10.92 -10.82
N ALA A 263 -4.95 -10.76 -11.78
CA ALA A 263 -4.70 -11.15 -13.16
C ALA A 263 -3.71 -10.15 -13.80
N SER A 264 -2.75 -10.66 -14.60
CA SER A 264 -1.73 -9.80 -15.22
C SER A 264 -2.31 -8.69 -16.09
N ASN A 265 -3.38 -8.97 -16.83
CA ASN A 265 -3.91 -8.04 -17.84
C ASN A 265 -5.19 -7.32 -17.40
N ASP A 266 -5.71 -7.63 -16.21
CA ASP A 266 -6.95 -7.03 -15.70
C ASP A 266 -6.94 -6.91 -14.18
N ASP A 267 -6.77 -5.69 -13.69
CA ASP A 267 -6.68 -5.35 -12.29
C ASP A 267 -8.03 -5.34 -11.54
N TYR A 268 -9.13 -5.73 -12.20
CA TYR A 268 -10.42 -6.01 -11.56
C TYR A 268 -10.57 -7.48 -11.16
N TYR A 269 -9.68 -8.36 -11.63
CA TYR A 269 -9.70 -9.79 -11.32
C TYR A 269 -8.70 -10.13 -10.22
N CYS A 270 -9.02 -9.62 -9.02
CA CYS A 270 -8.20 -9.75 -7.82
C CYS A 270 -8.82 -10.67 -6.77
N TYR A 271 -7.97 -11.27 -5.95
CA TYR A 271 -8.35 -12.27 -4.95
C TYR A 271 -7.57 -12.05 -3.65
N LEU A 272 -8.26 -12.15 -2.52
CA LEU A 272 -7.64 -12.52 -1.26
C LEU A 272 -7.47 -14.04 -1.26
N VAL A 273 -6.27 -14.52 -0.98
CA VAL A 273 -5.91 -15.94 -1.05
C VAL A 273 -5.43 -16.40 0.32
N ALA A 274 -5.93 -17.54 0.78
CA ALA A 274 -5.42 -18.24 1.94
C ALA A 274 -4.70 -19.51 1.51
N ILE A 275 -3.53 -19.74 2.09
CA ILE A 275 -2.59 -20.79 1.73
C ILE A 275 -2.20 -21.52 3.01
N ASN A 276 -2.20 -22.85 2.98
CA ASN A 276 -1.78 -23.66 4.12
C ASN A 276 -0.27 -23.53 4.36
N LYS A 277 0.17 -23.82 5.58
CA LYS A 277 1.59 -23.79 5.98
C LYS A 277 2.54 -24.64 5.13
N ASP A 278 1.98 -25.63 4.41
CA ASP A 278 2.69 -26.54 3.49
C ASP A 278 2.64 -26.05 2.03
N LEU A 279 2.21 -24.80 1.80
CA LEU A 279 2.09 -24.15 0.50
C LEU A 279 1.05 -24.79 -0.44
N THR A 280 0.03 -25.44 0.11
CA THR A 280 -1.16 -25.87 -0.65
C THR A 280 -2.28 -24.84 -0.58
N PRO A 281 -3.11 -24.67 -1.63
CA PRO A 281 -4.23 -23.73 -1.59
C PRO A 281 -5.23 -24.10 -0.48
N LYS A 282 -5.67 -23.11 0.31
CA LYS A 282 -6.73 -23.28 1.31
C LYS A 282 -8.06 -22.77 0.77
N TRP A 283 -8.10 -21.52 0.31
CA TRP A 283 -9.23 -20.92 -0.40
C TRP A 283 -8.80 -19.64 -1.11
N ALA A 284 -9.59 -19.17 -2.08
CA ALA A 284 -9.46 -17.84 -2.67
C ALA A 284 -10.83 -17.16 -2.72
N SER A 285 -10.88 -15.86 -2.45
CA SER A 285 -12.10 -15.06 -2.53
C SER A 285 -11.90 -13.89 -3.48
N SER A 286 -12.73 -13.83 -4.52
CA SER A 286 -12.73 -12.72 -5.47
C SER A 286 -13.14 -11.40 -4.82
N MET A 287 -12.45 -10.32 -5.18
CA MET A 287 -12.77 -8.93 -4.84
C MET A 287 -13.77 -8.29 -5.82
N ARG A 288 -14.20 -9.03 -6.85
CA ARG A 288 -15.09 -8.54 -7.91
C ARG A 288 -16.54 -8.50 -7.47
N ASN A 289 -17.29 -7.50 -7.95
CA ASN A 289 -18.73 -7.31 -7.76
C ASN A 289 -19.16 -7.34 -6.28
N ARG A 290 -18.45 -6.59 -5.42
CA ARG A 290 -18.68 -6.54 -3.97
C ARG A 290 -19.35 -5.27 -3.50
N PHE A 291 -19.21 -4.18 -4.25
CA PHE A 291 -19.67 -2.87 -3.81
C PHE A 291 -21.03 -2.53 -4.41
N HIS A 292 -21.84 -1.86 -3.60
CA HIS A 292 -23.20 -1.42 -3.96
C HIS A 292 -23.25 0.11 -4.14
N ASP A 293 -22.10 0.76 -4.29
CA ASP A 293 -21.96 2.18 -4.63
C ASP A 293 -22.00 2.42 -6.16
N GLY A 294 -21.67 3.63 -6.60
CA GLY A 294 -21.65 3.99 -8.02
C GLY A 294 -22.92 4.71 -8.50
N CYS A 295 -23.40 4.40 -9.70
CA CYS A 295 -24.45 5.17 -10.36
C CYS A 295 -25.77 5.20 -9.57
N LYS A 296 -26.45 6.37 -9.57
CA LYS A 296 -27.68 6.64 -8.79
C LYS A 296 -27.55 6.43 -7.27
N THR A 297 -26.35 6.30 -6.73
CA THR A 297 -26.12 6.32 -5.27
C THR A 297 -25.73 7.72 -4.82
N PRO A 298 -25.79 8.04 -3.51
CA PRO A 298 -25.37 9.36 -3.01
C PRO A 298 -23.88 9.69 -3.19
N PHE A 299 -23.03 8.74 -3.60
CA PHE A 299 -21.59 8.97 -3.79
C PHE A 299 -21.21 9.58 -5.12
N LEU A 300 -22.10 9.50 -6.12
CA LEU A 300 -21.88 10.12 -7.41
C LEU A 300 -22.97 11.15 -7.68
N PRO A 301 -22.64 12.25 -8.37
CA PRO A 301 -23.65 13.19 -8.84
C PRO A 301 -24.76 12.50 -9.63
N PRO A 302 -25.97 13.08 -9.67
CA PRO A 302 -27.11 12.50 -10.38
C PRO A 302 -26.78 12.16 -11.83
N ASN A 303 -27.28 11.03 -12.34
CA ASN A 303 -27.06 10.65 -13.72
C ASN A 303 -27.50 11.76 -14.69
N GLY A 304 -26.66 12.06 -15.69
CA GLY A 304 -26.87 13.14 -16.67
C GLY A 304 -26.45 14.53 -16.20
N ALA A 305 -26.09 14.71 -14.93
CA ALA A 305 -25.44 15.92 -14.44
C ALA A 305 -23.90 15.84 -14.64
N PRO A 306 -23.18 16.98 -14.62
CA PRO A 306 -21.72 16.96 -14.52
C PRO A 306 -21.24 16.11 -13.35
N GLY A 307 -20.25 15.24 -13.59
CA GLY A 307 -19.73 14.26 -12.64
C GLY A 307 -20.63 13.03 -12.45
N GLY A 308 -21.86 13.04 -12.97
CA GLY A 308 -22.78 11.92 -12.87
C GLY A 308 -22.58 10.88 -13.95
N CYS A 309 -23.12 9.68 -13.73
CA CYS A 309 -23.14 8.65 -14.75
C CYS A 309 -24.01 9.06 -15.95
N THR A 310 -23.92 8.32 -17.06
CA THR A 310 -24.82 8.51 -18.20
C THR A 310 -26.29 8.48 -17.76
N ALA A 311 -27.09 9.40 -18.31
CA ALA A 311 -28.53 9.45 -18.05
C ALA A 311 -29.19 8.07 -18.28
N GLY A 312 -30.02 7.64 -17.33
CA GLY A 312 -30.68 6.34 -17.39
C GLY A 312 -29.87 5.17 -16.81
N ALA A 313 -28.57 5.30 -16.54
CA ALA A 313 -27.75 4.20 -16.02
C ALA A 313 -28.36 3.51 -14.78
N PRO A 314 -28.20 2.18 -14.61
CA PRO A 314 -28.78 1.45 -13.49
C PRO A 314 -28.30 1.92 -12.11
N PHE A 315 -29.03 1.53 -11.07
CA PHE A 315 -28.62 1.79 -9.69
C PHE A 315 -27.47 0.87 -9.27
N GLY A 316 -26.50 1.40 -8.53
CA GLY A 316 -25.46 0.62 -7.84
C GLY A 316 -24.45 -0.04 -8.78
N VAL A 317 -24.28 0.48 -9.99
CA VAL A 317 -23.27 -0.02 -10.93
C VAL A 317 -22.07 0.93 -10.99
N SER A 318 -20.89 0.34 -11.10
CA SER A 318 -19.65 1.02 -11.39
C SER A 318 -19.72 1.60 -12.82
N PRO A 319 -19.49 2.91 -13.01
CA PRO A 319 -19.44 3.53 -14.33
C PRO A 319 -18.57 2.79 -15.37
N PRO A 320 -17.29 2.44 -15.10
CA PRO A 320 -16.38 1.90 -16.12
C PRO A 320 -16.79 0.55 -16.71
N ASP A 321 -17.55 -0.29 -16.01
CA ASP A 321 -17.87 -1.66 -16.46
C ASP A 321 -19.36 -2.04 -16.33
N ALA A 322 -20.21 -1.13 -15.84
CA ALA A 322 -21.63 -1.35 -15.60
C ALA A 322 -21.97 -2.60 -14.76
N GLN A 323 -21.06 -3.04 -13.89
CA GLN A 323 -21.25 -4.12 -12.92
C GLN A 323 -21.31 -3.56 -11.50
N PRO A 324 -21.72 -4.34 -10.48
CA PRO A 324 -21.44 -3.95 -9.09
C PRO A 324 -19.95 -3.68 -8.91
N GLY A 325 -19.62 -2.73 -8.05
CA GLY A 325 -18.24 -2.28 -7.90
C GLY A 325 -17.28 -3.38 -7.42
N SER A 326 -16.01 -3.25 -7.80
CA SER A 326 -14.98 -4.26 -7.56
C SER A 326 -13.76 -3.63 -6.91
N GLY A 327 -13.16 -4.32 -5.94
CA GLY A 327 -11.86 -3.94 -5.40
C GLY A 327 -10.77 -4.26 -6.42
N ARG A 328 -9.88 -3.29 -6.67
CA ARG A 328 -8.75 -3.41 -7.59
C ARG A 328 -7.45 -3.49 -6.81
N VAL A 329 -6.46 -4.11 -7.43
CA VAL A 329 -5.09 -4.17 -6.89
C VAL A 329 -4.15 -3.64 -7.96
N LEU A 330 -3.47 -2.54 -7.63
CA LEU A 330 -2.47 -1.90 -8.48
C LEU A 330 -1.07 -2.32 -8.02
N ASP A 331 -0.12 -2.37 -8.95
CA ASP A 331 1.29 -2.65 -8.61
C ASP A 331 1.98 -1.48 -7.90
N ASP A 332 1.40 -0.27 -7.95
CA ASP A 332 1.82 0.86 -7.11
C ASP A 332 1.24 0.79 -5.69
N SER A 333 0.31 -0.13 -5.40
CA SER A 333 -0.30 -0.22 -4.07
C SER A 333 0.60 -0.99 -3.11
N THR A 334 0.71 -0.49 -1.87
CA THR A 334 1.45 -1.16 -0.79
C THR A 334 0.56 -1.85 0.24
N SER A 335 -0.75 -1.95 -0.04
CA SER A 335 -1.68 -2.60 0.86
C SER A 335 -1.30 -4.06 1.07
N ALA A 336 -1.33 -4.51 2.32
CA ALA A 336 -1.14 -5.90 2.72
C ALA A 336 -2.37 -6.40 3.50
N PRO A 337 -2.70 -7.70 3.41
CA PRO A 337 -3.78 -8.27 4.20
C PRO A 337 -3.43 -8.21 5.70
N VAL A 338 -4.40 -7.93 6.55
CA VAL A 338 -4.22 -7.88 8.01
C VAL A 338 -5.18 -8.83 8.68
N ILE A 339 -4.66 -9.77 9.48
CA ILE A 339 -5.45 -10.72 10.26
C ILE A 339 -5.79 -10.10 11.61
N ALA A 340 -7.08 -9.97 11.89
CA ALA A 340 -7.57 -9.45 13.16
C ALA A 340 -7.71 -10.54 14.23
N PRO A 341 -7.83 -10.17 15.52
CA PRO A 341 -7.95 -11.10 16.65
C PRO A 341 -9.13 -12.09 16.57
N ASP A 342 -10.21 -11.74 15.87
CA ASP A 342 -11.35 -12.65 15.63
C ASP A 342 -11.13 -13.60 14.44
N GLY A 343 -9.96 -13.53 13.79
CA GLY A 343 -9.61 -14.28 12.60
C GLY A 343 -10.17 -13.70 11.29
N SER A 344 -10.87 -12.56 11.33
CA SER A 344 -11.23 -11.85 10.11
C SER A 344 -10.02 -11.21 9.45
N ILE A 345 -10.10 -10.99 8.14
CA ILE A 345 -9.01 -10.46 7.33
C ILE A 345 -9.48 -9.15 6.70
N TYR A 346 -8.64 -8.12 6.77
CA TYR A 346 -8.87 -6.81 6.18
C TYR A 346 -7.87 -6.53 5.06
N TYR A 347 -8.31 -5.79 4.04
CA TYR A 347 -7.45 -5.35 2.95
C TYR A 347 -7.99 -4.04 2.35
N GLY A 348 -7.12 -3.05 2.17
CA GLY A 348 -7.44 -1.80 1.46
C GLY A 348 -7.36 -2.01 -0.05
N ALA A 349 -8.50 -2.16 -0.73
CA ALA A 349 -8.54 -2.32 -2.18
C ALA A 349 -8.76 -0.98 -2.88
N TYR A 350 -8.07 -0.75 -4.00
CA TYR A 350 -8.24 0.48 -4.78
C TYR A 350 -9.59 0.50 -5.53
N THR A 351 -10.20 1.67 -5.65
CA THR A 351 -11.28 1.94 -6.60
C THR A 351 -11.09 3.32 -7.22
N ARG A 352 -11.34 3.45 -8.53
CA ARG A 352 -11.23 4.75 -9.23
C ARG A 352 -12.56 5.48 -9.30
N TYR A 353 -13.67 4.76 -9.45
CA TYR A 353 -14.94 5.33 -9.94
C TYR A 353 -15.73 6.11 -8.87
N ASN A 354 -15.13 6.37 -7.71
CA ASN A 354 -15.70 7.07 -6.57
C ASN A 354 -14.68 8.06 -5.99
N TYR A 355 -14.18 8.94 -6.86
CA TYR A 355 -13.18 9.96 -6.58
C TYR A 355 -11.84 9.37 -6.14
N ALA A 356 -11.48 8.20 -6.68
CA ALA A 356 -10.27 7.46 -6.30
C ALA A 356 -10.21 7.03 -4.81
N GLN A 357 -11.35 6.91 -4.13
CA GLN A 357 -11.40 6.41 -2.75
C GLN A 357 -11.58 4.90 -2.71
N GLY A 358 -10.48 4.16 -2.57
CA GLY A 358 -10.48 2.72 -2.28
C GLY A 358 -11.37 2.32 -1.11
N HIS A 359 -11.68 1.03 -1.07
CA HIS A 359 -12.56 0.41 -0.08
C HIS A 359 -11.79 -0.52 0.84
N MET A 360 -11.97 -0.36 2.15
CA MET A 360 -11.53 -1.32 3.15
C MET A 360 -12.49 -2.51 3.11
N MET A 361 -11.96 -3.65 2.68
CA MET A 361 -12.70 -4.89 2.50
C MET A 361 -12.46 -5.83 3.69
N ARG A 362 -13.43 -6.71 4.00
CA ARG A 362 -13.34 -7.68 5.11
C ARG A 362 -13.80 -9.09 4.71
N TRP A 363 -13.10 -10.10 5.21
CA TRP A 363 -13.46 -11.51 5.07
C TRP A 363 -13.48 -12.22 6.42
N SER A 364 -14.30 -13.27 6.53
CA SER A 364 -14.16 -14.25 7.61
C SER A 364 -12.89 -15.08 7.44
N SER A 365 -12.49 -15.79 8.49
CA SER A 365 -11.38 -16.77 8.45
C SER A 365 -11.57 -17.90 7.42
N THR A 366 -12.79 -18.09 6.92
CA THR A 366 -13.14 -19.11 5.91
C THR A 366 -13.19 -18.58 4.48
N GLY A 367 -12.85 -17.30 4.26
CA GLY A 367 -12.84 -16.68 2.94
C GLY A 367 -14.21 -16.18 2.47
N GLN A 368 -15.25 -16.28 3.30
CA GLN A 368 -16.51 -15.59 3.02
C GLN A 368 -16.30 -14.08 3.09
N TYR A 369 -16.59 -13.37 1.99
CA TYR A 369 -16.69 -11.91 2.00
C TYR A 369 -17.78 -11.47 2.97
N LEU A 370 -17.41 -10.63 3.93
CA LEU A 370 -18.34 -10.08 4.90
C LEU A 370 -18.73 -8.71 4.38
N ASP A 371 -19.97 -8.60 3.90
CA ASP A 371 -20.53 -7.30 3.55
C ASP A 371 -20.48 -6.42 4.80
N THR A 372 -19.69 -5.36 4.75
CA THR A 372 -19.41 -4.52 5.92
C THR A 372 -20.60 -3.61 6.15
N ALA A 373 -20.76 -3.13 7.38
CA ALA A 373 -22.01 -2.52 7.76
C ALA A 373 -22.36 -1.32 6.87
N ALA A 374 -23.67 -1.26 6.66
CA ALA A 374 -24.38 -0.68 5.54
C ALA A 374 -23.99 0.77 5.18
N PRO A 375 -24.35 1.20 3.96
CA PRO A 375 -25.03 0.38 2.92
C PRO A 375 -24.22 -0.19 1.73
N TRP A 376 -22.92 0.02 1.60
CA TRP A 376 -22.33 0.02 0.24
C TRP A 376 -21.22 -0.99 -0.06
N GLY A 377 -20.93 -1.91 0.86
CA GLY A 377 -19.96 -2.99 0.61
C GLY A 377 -18.51 -2.68 0.95
N GLY A 378 -18.22 -1.68 1.78
CA GLY A 378 -16.87 -1.36 2.24
C GLY A 378 -16.83 0.00 2.93
N PHE A 379 -15.72 0.32 3.60
CA PHE A 379 -15.45 1.68 4.08
C PHE A 379 -14.51 2.40 3.12
N GLN A 380 -14.91 3.57 2.61
CA GLN A 380 -14.09 4.35 1.67
C GLN A 380 -12.97 5.07 2.41
N PHE A 381 -11.71 4.81 2.06
CA PHE A 381 -10.55 5.25 2.85
C PHE A 381 -9.54 6.11 2.06
N GLY A 382 -9.44 5.98 0.73
CA GLY A 382 -8.39 6.64 -0.08
C GLY A 382 -7.65 5.65 -0.98
N TRP A 383 -6.44 5.98 -1.47
CA TRP A 383 -5.77 5.18 -2.50
C TRP A 383 -5.37 3.76 -2.06
N ASP A 384 -4.45 3.65 -1.11
CA ASP A 384 -3.97 2.38 -0.56
C ASP A 384 -3.62 2.47 0.93
N THR A 385 -3.85 1.38 1.67
CA THR A 385 -3.54 1.30 3.10
C THR A 385 -3.53 -0.15 3.61
N THR A 386 -2.56 -0.43 4.48
CA THR A 386 -2.56 -1.54 5.42
C THR A 386 -3.08 -1.02 6.77
N PRO A 387 -4.30 -1.39 7.20
CA PRO A 387 -4.89 -0.82 8.41
C PRO A 387 -4.20 -1.33 9.67
N ALA A 388 -4.16 -0.52 10.73
CA ALA A 388 -3.73 -0.99 12.04
C ALA A 388 -4.89 -1.67 12.78
N ILE A 389 -4.58 -2.69 13.58
CA ILE A 389 -5.56 -3.34 14.46
C ILE A 389 -5.21 -3.04 15.92
N PHE A 390 -6.15 -2.41 16.62
CA PHE A 390 -6.03 -2.12 18.04
C PHE A 390 -6.95 -3.02 18.87
N GLN A 391 -6.38 -3.99 19.58
CA GLN A 391 -7.15 -4.77 20.56
C GLN A 391 -7.52 -3.89 21.75
N VAL A 392 -8.82 -3.72 22.02
CA VAL A 392 -9.27 -2.90 23.15
C VAL A 392 -8.91 -3.62 24.46
N PRO A 393 -8.12 -3.02 25.37
CA PRO A 393 -7.69 -3.68 26.60
C PRO A 393 -8.87 -4.15 27.44
N GLY A 394 -8.84 -5.42 27.86
CA GLY A 394 -9.91 -6.03 28.66
C GLY A 394 -11.21 -6.34 27.90
N SER A 395 -11.24 -6.12 26.58
CA SER A 395 -12.37 -6.46 25.72
C SER A 395 -12.02 -7.59 24.75
N THR A 396 -13.03 -8.29 24.25
CA THR A 396 -12.91 -9.23 23.12
C THR A 396 -13.00 -8.53 21.76
N THR A 397 -13.28 -7.22 21.75
CA THR A 397 -13.36 -6.42 20.51
C THR A 397 -12.04 -5.73 20.17
N PHE A 398 -11.93 -5.28 18.93
CA PHE A 398 -10.81 -4.50 18.42
C PHE A 398 -11.34 -3.32 17.58
N ALA A 399 -10.47 -2.35 17.32
CA ALA A 399 -10.72 -1.29 16.35
C ALA A 399 -9.81 -1.48 15.13
N VAL A 400 -10.32 -1.07 13.96
CA VAL A 400 -9.56 -0.98 12.71
C VAL A 400 -9.22 0.51 12.50
N ILE A 401 -7.94 0.84 12.42
CA ILE A 401 -7.47 2.21 12.23
C ILE A 401 -7.01 2.38 10.78
N THR A 402 -7.53 3.39 10.10
CA THR A 402 -7.22 3.68 8.69
C THR A 402 -7.34 5.17 8.43
N LYS A 403 -6.71 5.66 7.37
CA LYS A 403 -7.04 6.97 6.79
C LYS A 403 -8.42 6.98 6.15
N GLU A 404 -8.94 8.16 5.88
CA GLU A 404 -10.13 8.44 5.09
C GLU A 404 -9.90 9.77 4.35
N ASN A 405 -9.41 9.67 3.12
CA ASN A 405 -9.07 10.82 2.29
C ASN A 405 -10.20 11.13 1.30
N HIS A 406 -10.75 12.33 1.38
CA HIS A 406 -11.71 12.86 0.41
C HIS A 406 -10.99 13.81 -0.55
N TYR A 407 -10.45 13.26 -1.63
CA TYR A 407 -9.66 13.99 -2.63
C TYR A 407 -10.42 15.13 -3.33
N GLY A 408 -9.82 16.33 -3.36
CA GLY A 408 -10.38 17.53 -4.00
C GLY A 408 -10.21 17.61 -5.51
N ASP A 409 -9.03 17.25 -6.00
CA ASP A 409 -8.59 17.47 -7.40
C ASP A 409 -8.91 16.30 -8.35
N VAL A 410 -9.71 15.33 -7.89
CA VAL A 410 -10.05 14.13 -8.66
C VAL A 410 -11.51 14.19 -9.10
N GLY A 411 -11.76 13.96 -10.38
CA GLY A 411 -13.13 13.82 -10.89
C GLY A 411 -13.81 12.55 -10.38
N SER A 412 -15.13 12.64 -10.19
CA SER A 412 -15.99 11.61 -9.59
C SER A 412 -15.71 10.18 -10.04
N TYR A 413 -15.59 9.91 -11.34
CA TYR A 413 -15.18 8.59 -11.84
C TYR A 413 -14.22 8.61 -13.04
N CYS A 414 -13.90 9.81 -13.56
CA CYS A 414 -13.02 10.01 -14.70
C CYS A 414 -12.16 11.27 -14.54
N ASN A 415 -11.15 11.45 -15.38
CA ASN A 415 -10.22 12.60 -15.36
C ASN A 415 -10.57 13.68 -16.40
N ASP A 416 -11.70 13.55 -17.13
CA ASP A 416 -12.14 14.57 -18.08
C ASP A 416 -12.86 15.69 -17.30
N ALA A 417 -12.27 16.89 -17.24
CA ALA A 417 -12.83 18.00 -16.46
C ALA A 417 -14.18 18.54 -16.97
N THR A 418 -14.56 18.22 -18.21
CA THR A 418 -15.88 18.60 -18.76
C THR A 418 -16.95 17.62 -18.31
N ILE A 419 -16.62 16.34 -18.22
CA ILE A 419 -17.55 15.26 -17.89
C ILE A 419 -17.56 14.96 -16.39
N CYS A 420 -16.39 14.86 -15.77
CA CYS A 420 -16.17 14.65 -14.35
C CYS A 420 -15.33 15.80 -13.77
N PRO A 421 -15.88 17.03 -13.68
CA PRO A 421 -15.18 18.11 -13.01
C PRO A 421 -14.86 17.70 -11.56
N PRO A 422 -13.65 18.00 -11.04
CA PRO A 422 -13.40 17.94 -9.60
C PRO A 422 -14.38 18.88 -8.89
N ASP A 423 -15.23 18.33 -8.04
CA ASP A 423 -16.36 19.06 -7.47
C ASP A 423 -16.35 19.08 -5.94
N ARG A 424 -15.35 18.53 -5.26
CA ARG A 424 -15.24 18.53 -3.79
C ARG A 424 -14.63 19.81 -3.23
N ASN A 425 -15.07 20.96 -3.73
CA ASN A 425 -14.56 22.26 -3.30
C ASN A 425 -15.56 22.98 -2.37
N ALA A 426 -15.23 24.19 -1.93
CA ALA A 426 -16.08 24.99 -1.04
C ALA A 426 -17.50 25.27 -1.60
N ASN A 427 -17.73 25.10 -2.90
CA ASN A 427 -19.04 25.29 -3.53
C ASN A 427 -19.91 24.01 -3.54
N ASN A 428 -19.39 22.86 -3.09
CA ASN A 428 -20.13 21.60 -2.95
C ASN A 428 -20.11 21.10 -1.49
N PRO A 429 -20.94 21.70 -0.61
CA PRO A 429 -20.88 21.42 0.82
C PRO A 429 -21.38 20.02 1.21
N GLY A 430 -21.97 19.25 0.29
CA GLY A 430 -22.53 17.93 0.58
C GLY A 430 -21.47 16.82 0.68
N TYR A 431 -20.33 16.99 0.02
CA TYR A 431 -19.22 16.04 0.03
C TYR A 431 -17.88 16.76 -0.26
N PRO A 432 -17.39 17.57 0.70
CA PRO A 432 -16.22 18.43 0.50
C PRO A 432 -14.88 17.66 0.53
N GLU A 433 -13.81 18.30 0.08
CA GLU A 433 -12.45 17.83 0.28
C GLU A 433 -12.06 17.91 1.76
N GLN A 434 -11.69 16.77 2.34
CA GLN A 434 -11.37 16.60 3.75
C GLN A 434 -10.51 15.35 3.96
N TYR A 435 -9.63 15.36 4.95
CA TYR A 435 -8.69 14.27 5.20
C TYR A 435 -8.75 13.83 6.66
N PHE A 436 -9.07 12.57 6.92
CA PHE A 436 -9.25 12.03 8.27
C PHE A 436 -8.34 10.84 8.57
N MET A 437 -7.98 10.71 9.85
CA MET A 437 -7.69 9.42 10.46
C MET A 437 -8.95 8.92 11.14
N SER A 438 -9.31 7.67 10.88
CA SER A 438 -10.57 7.06 11.31
C SER A 438 -10.32 5.79 12.12
N SER A 439 -11.04 5.64 13.22
CA SER A 439 -11.17 4.38 13.95
C SER A 439 -12.52 3.77 13.64
N LEU A 440 -12.51 2.48 13.33
CA LEU A 440 -13.69 1.73 12.94
C LEU A 440 -13.91 0.53 13.87
N THR A 441 -15.16 0.13 14.04
CA THR A 441 -15.53 -1.15 14.64
C THR A 441 -15.07 -2.32 13.74
N PRO A 442 -15.11 -3.58 14.22
CA PRO A 442 -14.79 -4.72 13.36
C PRO A 442 -15.66 -4.80 12.10
N ASP A 443 -16.92 -4.40 12.15
CA ASP A 443 -17.84 -4.32 11.00
C ASP A 443 -17.72 -3.03 10.18
N LEU A 444 -16.65 -2.26 10.39
CA LEU A 444 -16.29 -1.02 9.69
C LEU A 444 -17.26 0.15 9.88
N GLN A 445 -17.94 0.22 11.02
CA GLN A 445 -18.66 1.43 11.42
C GLN A 445 -17.70 2.41 12.09
N VAL A 446 -17.89 3.70 11.83
CA VAL A 446 -17.02 4.75 12.39
C VAL A 446 -17.22 4.85 13.91
N ASN A 447 -16.14 4.67 14.67
CA ASN A 447 -16.07 5.03 16.09
C ASN A 447 -15.81 6.53 16.25
N TRP A 448 -14.75 7.02 15.59
CA TRP A 448 -14.34 8.42 15.59
C TRP A 448 -13.55 8.78 14.34
N ARG A 449 -13.47 10.08 14.08
CA ARG A 449 -12.65 10.69 13.02
C ARG A 449 -11.83 11.84 13.61
N PHE A 450 -10.56 11.91 13.24
CA PHE A 450 -9.69 13.06 13.45
C PHE A 450 -9.39 13.71 12.10
N GLN A 451 -9.84 14.94 11.89
CA GLN A 451 -9.59 15.67 10.64
C GLN A 451 -8.25 16.39 10.71
N ASN A 452 -7.43 16.28 9.64
CA ASN A 452 -6.31 17.20 9.48
C ASN A 452 -6.85 18.55 9.00
N THR A 453 -6.73 19.58 9.85
CA THR A 453 -7.14 20.95 9.55
C THR A 453 -5.96 21.90 9.39
N ASN A 454 -4.72 21.39 9.35
CA ASN A 454 -3.54 22.23 9.13
C ASN A 454 -3.55 22.75 7.69
N THR A 455 -3.39 24.06 7.50
CA THR A 455 -3.34 24.69 6.17
C THR A 455 -1.94 25.14 5.78
N LEU A 456 -0.96 24.89 6.64
CA LEU A 456 0.38 25.45 6.57
C LEU A 456 1.39 24.47 5.98
N SER A 457 1.95 24.81 4.82
CA SER A 457 3.20 24.24 4.32
C SER A 457 4.37 24.91 5.03
N CYS A 458 5.16 24.13 5.78
CA CYS A 458 6.26 24.64 6.59
C CYS A 458 7.62 24.15 6.11
N GLN A 459 8.69 24.91 6.34
CA GLN A 459 10.07 24.52 6.05
C GLN A 459 11.02 24.96 7.15
N HIS A 460 12.06 24.17 7.40
CA HIS A 460 13.16 24.54 8.31
C HIS A 460 14.08 25.56 7.64
N ASN A 461 14.36 26.65 8.34
CA ASN A 461 15.32 27.67 7.93
C ASN A 461 16.74 27.30 8.40
N LYS A 462 17.75 27.91 7.76
CA LYS A 462 19.17 27.69 8.12
C LYS A 462 19.52 28.09 9.56
N ASP A 463 18.74 28.96 10.17
CA ASP A 463 18.90 29.41 11.55
C ASP A 463 18.15 28.54 12.58
N GLY A 464 17.50 27.46 12.13
CA GLY A 464 16.72 26.54 12.97
C GLY A 464 15.29 26.99 13.26
N THR A 465 14.85 28.13 12.71
CA THR A 465 13.44 28.54 12.78
C THR A 465 12.61 27.81 11.71
N VAL A 466 11.28 27.83 11.85
CA VAL A 466 10.36 27.29 10.85
C VAL A 466 9.58 28.44 10.21
N SER A 467 9.51 28.46 8.88
CA SER A 467 8.66 29.38 8.13
C SER A 467 7.54 28.61 7.45
N CYS A 468 6.33 29.17 7.45
CA CYS A 468 5.17 28.51 6.86
C CYS A 468 4.39 29.44 5.94
N VAL A 469 3.75 28.86 4.94
CA VAL A 469 2.80 29.51 4.04
C VAL A 469 1.47 28.78 4.15
N SER A 470 0.36 29.53 4.23
CA SER A 470 -0.97 28.94 4.20
C SER A 470 -1.44 28.77 2.75
N ASP A 471 -1.31 27.57 2.21
CA ASP A 471 -1.58 27.23 0.82
C ASP A 471 -2.45 25.96 0.63
N HIS A 472 -2.78 25.25 1.71
CA HIS A 472 -3.65 24.06 1.69
C HIS A 472 -4.98 24.34 2.40
N PRO A 473 -5.93 25.07 1.79
CA PRO A 473 -7.13 25.56 2.45
C PRO A 473 -8.05 24.44 2.99
N ASN A 474 -7.94 23.22 2.47
CA ASN A 474 -8.77 22.07 2.84
C ASN A 474 -8.06 21.04 3.74
N GLY A 475 -6.84 21.35 4.18
CA GLY A 475 -5.98 20.40 4.90
C GLY A 475 -5.04 19.64 3.97
N PHE A 476 -4.28 18.74 4.56
CA PHE A 476 -3.34 17.86 3.85
C PHE A 476 -3.82 16.41 3.89
N GLU A 477 -3.47 15.67 2.84
CA GLU A 477 -3.73 14.25 2.78
C GLU A 477 -2.99 13.49 3.89
N TRP A 478 -3.64 12.46 4.42
CA TRP A 478 -2.92 11.38 5.10
C TRP A 478 -2.29 10.45 4.05
N CYS A 479 -1.10 10.80 3.59
CA CYS A 479 -0.29 9.97 2.70
C CYS A 479 0.40 8.80 3.43
N VAL A 480 -0.15 8.38 4.57
CA VAL A 480 0.27 7.17 5.29
C VAL A 480 -0.29 5.94 4.59
N ASN A 481 0.52 4.90 4.45
CA ASN A 481 0.08 3.59 3.97
C ASN A 481 -0.09 2.59 5.12
N ALA A 482 0.61 2.73 6.24
CA ALA A 482 0.45 1.91 7.43
C ALA A 482 0.56 2.73 8.73
N PRO A 483 -0.55 3.17 9.35
CA PRO A 483 -0.48 3.83 10.66
C PRO A 483 -0.05 2.82 11.73
N ALA A 484 0.57 3.29 12.82
CA ALA A 484 0.85 2.45 13.98
C ALA A 484 -0.05 2.83 15.16
N VAL A 485 -0.32 1.85 16.02
CA VAL A 485 -1.12 2.04 17.22
C VAL A 485 -0.42 1.38 18.41
N ASP A 486 -0.26 2.13 19.51
CA ASP A 486 0.38 1.59 20.72
C ASP A 486 -0.61 0.78 21.59
N VAL A 487 -0.11 0.23 22.69
CA VAL A 487 -0.91 -0.53 23.68
C VAL A 487 -1.98 0.33 24.38
N ASN A 488 -1.82 1.66 24.35
CA ASN A 488 -2.77 2.62 24.87
C ASN A 488 -3.79 3.07 23.80
N GLY A 489 -3.72 2.56 22.58
CA GLY A 489 -4.60 2.98 21.50
C GLY A 489 -4.28 4.36 20.94
N THR A 490 -3.08 4.88 21.23
CA THR A 490 -2.55 6.08 20.59
C THR A 490 -2.17 5.74 19.16
N VAL A 491 -2.78 6.43 18.21
CA VAL A 491 -2.52 6.32 16.78
C VAL A 491 -1.41 7.29 16.39
N PHE A 492 -0.40 6.76 15.71
CA PHE A 492 0.72 7.50 15.15
C PHE A 492 0.61 7.49 13.62
N SER A 493 0.62 8.66 13.01
CA SER A 493 0.46 8.79 11.57
C SER A 493 1.21 10.02 11.03
N ASN A 494 1.92 9.85 9.93
CA ASN A 494 2.46 10.97 9.17
C ASN A 494 1.37 11.56 8.26
N SER A 495 1.46 12.85 8.02
CA SER A 495 0.66 13.57 7.02
C SER A 495 1.60 14.36 6.09
N GLU A 496 1.13 14.68 4.89
CA GLU A 496 1.93 15.41 3.88
C GLU A 496 2.41 16.79 4.35
N ASP A 497 1.70 17.37 5.32
CA ASP A 497 2.08 18.62 5.99
C ASP A 497 3.39 18.52 6.80
N GLY A 498 3.96 17.32 6.88
CA GLY A 498 5.24 17.03 7.50
C GLY A 498 5.18 16.71 8.99
N ASN A 499 3.98 16.63 9.57
CA ASN A 499 3.82 16.31 10.97
C ASN A 499 3.63 14.80 11.19
N LEU A 500 4.31 14.26 12.20
CA LEU A 500 3.89 13.04 12.87
C LEU A 500 2.83 13.41 13.90
N TYR A 501 1.61 12.91 13.71
CA TYR A 501 0.49 13.10 14.63
C TYR A 501 0.40 11.98 15.66
N GLU A 502 0.06 12.35 16.89
CA GLU A 502 -0.28 11.44 17.99
C GLU A 502 -1.74 11.69 18.38
N ILE A 503 -2.61 10.72 18.11
CA ILE A 503 -4.06 10.84 18.33
C ILE A 503 -4.48 9.78 19.33
N ASP A 504 -5.16 10.15 20.41
CA ASP A 504 -5.59 9.21 21.42
C ASP A 504 -6.68 8.25 20.90
N ARG A 505 -6.99 7.22 21.70
CA ARG A 505 -8.01 6.21 21.36
C ARG A 505 -9.43 6.75 21.19
N ASN A 506 -9.67 8.03 21.47
CA ASN A 506 -10.97 8.71 21.35
C ASN A 506 -10.96 9.74 20.20
N GLY A 507 -9.89 9.82 19.40
CA GLY A 507 -9.77 10.77 18.30
C GLY A 507 -9.32 12.17 18.73
N VAL A 508 -8.71 12.32 19.91
CA VAL A 508 -8.22 13.61 20.43
C VAL A 508 -6.73 13.74 20.14
N LEU A 509 -6.31 14.87 19.58
CA LEU A 509 -4.90 15.19 19.37
C LEU A 509 -4.16 15.27 20.71
N LEU A 510 -3.12 14.45 20.87
CA LEU A 510 -2.19 14.52 21.98
C LEU A 510 -1.00 15.42 21.64
N ASN A 511 -0.45 15.26 20.43
CA ASN A 511 0.75 15.96 19.99
C ASN A 511 0.86 15.94 18.45
N ALA A 512 1.62 16.88 17.91
CA ALA A 512 2.07 16.88 16.53
C ALA A 512 3.53 17.31 16.48
N VAL A 513 4.38 16.54 15.80
CA VAL A 513 5.81 16.79 15.70
C VAL A 513 6.19 17.05 14.25
N PHE A 514 6.55 18.28 13.93
CA PHE A 514 7.01 18.64 12.59
C PHE A 514 8.38 17.99 12.31
N THR A 515 8.44 17.17 11.26
CA THR A 515 9.64 16.48 10.79
C THR A 515 10.23 17.21 9.59
N ASN A 516 9.60 17.10 8.42
CA ASN A 516 9.89 17.86 7.21
C ASN A 516 8.65 17.91 6.31
N LEU A 517 8.44 18.94 5.49
CA LEU A 517 7.36 18.92 4.51
C LEU A 517 7.70 17.92 3.38
N ALA A 518 6.73 17.09 2.98
CA ALA A 518 6.90 16.14 1.88
C ALA A 518 5.55 15.85 1.20
N ILE A 519 5.16 16.74 0.30
CA ILE A 519 3.94 16.59 -0.51
C ILE A 519 4.15 15.44 -1.50
N GLY A 520 3.14 14.59 -1.69
CA GLY A 520 3.20 13.44 -2.59
C GLY A 520 4.16 12.34 -2.12
N ALA A 521 4.64 12.38 -0.88
CA ALA A 521 5.48 11.32 -0.28
C ALA A 521 4.60 10.22 0.35
N ALA A 522 3.94 9.43 -0.51
CA ALA A 522 2.82 8.56 -0.14
C ALA A 522 3.13 7.28 0.66
N TYR A 523 4.36 7.08 1.16
CA TYR A 523 4.79 5.78 1.72
C TYR A 523 5.73 5.88 2.90
N THR A 524 5.19 6.31 4.02
CA THR A 524 5.95 6.54 5.24
C THR A 524 5.48 5.64 6.38
N PRO A 525 5.63 4.30 6.26
CA PRO A 525 5.32 3.41 7.35
C PRO A 525 6.27 3.69 8.52
N LEU A 526 5.81 3.42 9.73
CA LEU A 526 6.53 3.73 10.96
C LEU A 526 6.44 2.58 11.97
N SER A 527 7.38 2.57 12.90
CA SER A 527 7.47 1.55 13.94
C SER A 527 7.51 2.16 15.33
N ILE A 528 6.94 1.43 16.29
CA ILE A 528 6.98 1.80 17.72
C ILE A 528 7.99 0.87 18.40
N GLY A 529 9.02 1.44 19.00
CA GLY A 529 10.01 0.71 19.78
C GLY A 529 9.47 0.23 21.12
N PRO A 530 10.08 -0.79 21.73
CA PRO A 530 9.69 -1.29 23.06
C PRO A 530 9.88 -0.25 24.18
N ASP A 531 10.65 0.81 23.91
CA ASP A 531 10.89 1.95 24.78
C ASP A 531 9.93 3.13 24.52
N GLY A 532 8.94 2.94 23.65
CA GLY A 532 7.93 3.94 23.28
C GLY A 532 8.42 4.98 22.27
N LYS A 533 9.65 4.87 21.74
CA LYS A 533 10.10 5.76 20.65
C LYS A 533 9.40 5.42 19.35
N ILE A 534 9.13 6.44 18.55
CA ILE A 534 8.52 6.29 17.23
C ILE A 534 9.59 6.49 16.18
N TYR A 535 9.77 5.49 15.33
CA TYR A 535 10.71 5.48 14.21
C TYR A 535 9.88 5.71 12.95
N THR A 536 9.90 6.94 12.46
CA THR A 536 9.07 7.41 11.36
C THR A 536 9.92 7.92 10.21
N GLN A 537 9.38 7.90 9.00
CA GLN A 537 10.10 8.30 7.80
C GLN A 537 9.43 9.49 7.17
N ASN A 538 10.24 10.38 6.60
CA ASN A 538 9.73 11.48 5.82
C ASN A 538 10.84 12.05 4.93
N ASP A 539 10.56 12.31 3.66
CA ASP A 539 11.53 12.91 2.72
C ASP A 539 12.92 12.24 2.77
N GLY A 540 12.97 10.91 2.60
CA GLY A 540 14.22 10.14 2.55
C GLY A 540 15.01 10.10 3.87
N LYS A 541 14.39 10.53 4.97
CA LYS A 541 14.99 10.60 6.30
C LYS A 541 14.22 9.78 7.32
N LEU A 542 14.98 9.07 8.16
CA LEU A 542 14.49 8.46 9.38
C LEU A 542 14.49 9.51 10.49
N PHE A 543 13.33 9.81 11.02
CA PHE A 543 13.13 10.57 12.24
C PHE A 543 12.83 9.63 13.39
N VAL A 544 13.40 9.91 14.57
CA VAL A 544 12.99 9.23 15.80
C VAL A 544 12.40 10.23 16.76
N THR A 545 11.19 9.99 17.24
CA THR A 545 10.52 10.84 18.21
C THR A 545 10.32 10.13 19.54
N GLY A 546 10.28 10.91 20.62
CA GLY A 546 10.04 10.41 21.97
C GLY A 546 10.13 11.52 23.01
N ASN A 547 9.88 11.16 24.27
CA ASN A 547 9.89 12.08 25.41
C ASN A 547 11.29 12.31 26.01
#